data_AF-A0A293MGV7-F1
#
_entry.id   AF-A0A293MGV7-F1
#
_cell.length_a   1.000
_cell.length_b   1.000
_cell.length_c   1.000
_cell.angle_alpha   90.00
_cell.angle_beta   90.00
_cell.angle_gamma   90.00
#
_symmetry.space_group_name_H-M   'P 1'
#
loop_
_entity.id
_entity.type
_entity.pdbx_description
1 polymer ?
#
loop_
_entity_poly.entity_id
_entity_poly.type
_entity_poly.pdbx_seq_one_letter_code
_entity_poly.pdbx_strand_id
1 'polypeptide(L)'
;MNPQQWVLWILLLTLLTAVFLYNYTTTSPFTVRPTYLKQNADQILPWYNRTSSGNSSAIPRILLWTNFYASRMLGLSPEEDTEIPNCHRRCHVTYNRNLLSSSDAVVFHSRDMNLVDMPSRRAPEQKWVFWCMEPPPYSFYGGFDFIVG
;
A
#
# COMPACT_ATOMS: atom_id res chain seq x y z
N MET A 1 -10.81 -23.91 58.48
CA MET A 1 -11.21 -22.86 57.52
C MET A 1 -12.65 -23.11 57.11
N ASN A 2 -13.51 -22.10 57.22
CA ASN A 2 -14.93 -22.20 56.91
C ASN A 2 -15.13 -22.24 55.38
N PRO A 3 -15.95 -23.14 54.81
CA PRO A 3 -16.25 -23.16 53.38
C PRO A 3 -16.71 -21.80 52.81
N GLN A 4 -17.39 -20.98 53.62
CA GLN A 4 -17.77 -19.62 53.22
C GLN A 4 -16.56 -18.71 52.94
N GLN A 5 -15.45 -18.94 53.63
CA GLN A 5 -14.22 -18.15 53.47
C GLN A 5 -13.53 -18.44 52.13
N TRP A 6 -13.56 -19.70 51.66
CA TRP A 6 -13.01 -20.07 50.35
C TRP A 6 -13.78 -19.46 49.18
N VAL A 7 -15.11 -19.41 49.29
CA VAL A 7 -15.97 -18.76 48.28
C VAL A 7 -15.63 -17.27 48.18
N LEU A 8 -15.42 -16.59 49.31
CA LEU A 8 -15.01 -15.18 49.32
C LEU A 8 -13.65 -14.96 48.67
N TRP A 9 -12.66 -15.83 48.92
CA TRP A 9 -11.33 -15.72 48.30
C TRP A 9 -11.38 -15.94 46.79
N ILE A 10 -12.18 -16.91 46.31
CA ILE A 10 -12.34 -17.17 44.87
C ILE A 10 -12.97 -15.95 44.19
N LEU A 11 -14.06 -15.41 44.75
CA LEU A 11 -14.73 -14.23 44.18
C LEU A 11 -13.82 -13.00 44.15
N LEU A 12 -13.01 -12.80 45.20
CA LEU A 12 -12.03 -11.70 45.24
C LEU A 12 -10.95 -11.88 44.16
N LEU A 13 -10.42 -13.09 44.00
CA LEU A 13 -9.39 -13.37 43.00
C LEU A 13 -9.92 -13.19 41.58
N THR A 14 -11.14 -13.65 41.30
CA THR A 14 -11.78 -13.43 39.99
C THR A 14 -11.99 -11.95 39.70
N LEU A 15 -12.45 -11.17 40.69
CA LEU A 15 -12.63 -9.73 40.53
C LEU A 15 -11.30 -9.02 40.25
N LEU A 16 -10.25 -9.34 41.00
CA LEU A 16 -8.92 -8.75 40.82
C LEU A 16 -8.33 -9.08 39.44
N THR A 17 -8.47 -10.32 38.97
CA THR A 17 -8.03 -10.68 37.61
C THR A 17 -8.81 -9.96 36.52
N ALA A 18 -10.15 -9.83 36.67
CA ALA A 18 -10.97 -9.12 35.71
C ALA A 18 -10.61 -7.62 35.65
N VAL A 19 -10.38 -6.98 36.80
CA VAL A 19 -9.93 -5.59 36.87
C VAL A 19 -8.54 -5.44 36.25
N PHE A 20 -7.61 -6.36 36.51
CA PHE A 20 -6.28 -6.33 35.90
C PHE A 20 -6.35 -6.46 34.36
N LEU A 21 -7.14 -7.39 33.84
CA LEU A 21 -7.33 -7.57 32.40
C LEU A 21 -8.02 -6.36 31.75
N TYR A 22 -9.01 -5.78 32.42
CA TYR A 22 -9.67 -4.56 31.94
C TYR A 22 -8.69 -3.38 31.88
N ASN A 23 -7.89 -3.17 32.93
CA ASN A 23 -6.86 -2.13 32.92
C ASN A 23 -5.78 -2.41 31.88
N TYR A 24 -5.32 -3.65 31.72
CA TYR A 24 -4.32 -3.99 30.70
C TYR A 24 -4.84 -3.69 29.29
N THR A 25 -6.06 -4.12 28.97
CA THR A 25 -6.67 -3.91 27.65
C THR A 25 -7.04 -2.44 27.37
N THR A 26 -7.38 -1.64 28.40
CA THR A 26 -7.70 -0.22 28.25
C THR A 26 -6.47 0.69 28.28
N THR A 27 -5.39 0.33 28.97
CA THR A 27 -4.18 1.16 29.12
C THR A 27 -3.06 0.83 28.14
N SER A 28 -3.12 -0.29 27.41
CA SER A 28 -2.20 -0.56 26.31
C SER A 28 -2.88 -0.39 24.94
N PRO A 29 -3.18 0.83 24.47
CA PRO A 29 -3.30 1.02 23.03
C PRO A 29 -1.90 0.78 22.46
N PHE A 30 -1.67 -0.39 21.85
CA PHE A 30 -0.49 -0.65 21.01
C PHE A 30 -0.58 0.29 19.79
N THR A 31 -0.29 1.55 20.03
CA THR A 31 -0.12 2.57 19.01
C THR A 31 1.34 2.57 18.67
N VAL A 32 1.73 1.65 17.79
CA VAL A 32 2.88 1.92 16.94
C VAL A 32 2.45 3.12 16.11
N ARG A 33 2.80 4.32 16.57
CA ARG A 33 2.90 5.46 15.68
C ARG A 33 4.20 5.23 14.92
N PRO A 34 4.17 4.73 13.67
CA PRO A 34 5.37 4.79 12.88
C PRO A 34 5.72 6.28 12.79
N THR A 35 6.82 6.67 13.44
CA THR A 35 7.49 7.93 13.20
C THR A 35 8.04 7.83 11.79
N TYR A 36 7.16 7.98 10.79
CA TYR A 36 7.58 8.47 9.49
C TYR A 36 8.10 9.87 9.78
N LEU A 37 9.41 9.98 9.99
CA LEU A 37 10.07 11.26 9.87
C LEU A 37 9.66 11.76 8.49
N LYS A 38 8.83 12.81 8.49
CA LYS A 38 8.58 13.63 7.31
C LYS A 38 9.88 14.36 7.00
N GLN A 39 10.88 13.60 6.57
CA GLN A 39 12.04 14.17 5.92
C GLN A 39 11.49 14.95 4.73
N ASN A 40 11.93 16.19 4.56
CA ASN A 40 11.53 17.01 3.44
C ASN A 40 11.70 16.19 2.17
N ALA A 41 10.58 15.78 1.55
CA ALA A 41 10.57 14.92 0.37
C ALA A 41 11.41 15.56 -0.76
N ASP A 42 11.49 16.89 -0.74
CA ASP A 42 12.29 17.78 -1.56
C ASP A 42 13.80 17.49 -1.51
N GLN A 43 14.31 16.88 -0.43
CA GLN A 43 15.74 16.57 -0.25
C GLN A 43 16.12 15.12 -0.56
N ILE A 44 15.18 14.17 -0.56
CA ILE A 44 15.48 12.73 -0.68
C ILE A 44 15.16 12.18 -2.07
N LEU A 45 14.35 12.89 -2.86
CA LEU A 45 13.98 12.47 -4.20
C LEU A 45 14.62 13.41 -5.23
N PRO A 46 15.76 13.02 -5.87
CA PRO A 46 16.44 13.84 -6.87
C PRO A 46 15.54 14.27 -8.04
N TRP A 47 14.42 13.57 -8.24
CA TRP A 47 13.43 13.84 -9.27
C TRP A 47 12.35 14.85 -8.87
N TYR A 48 12.17 15.15 -7.58
CA TYR A 48 11.21 16.17 -7.13
C TYR A 48 11.64 17.58 -7.58
N ASN A 49 12.95 17.84 -7.59
CA ASN A 49 13.56 19.08 -8.04
C ASN A 49 14.01 19.04 -9.51
N ARG A 50 13.53 18.09 -10.32
CA ARG A 50 13.66 18.21 -11.78
C ARG A 50 12.71 19.34 -12.21
N THR A 51 13.16 20.59 -12.04
CA THR A 51 12.71 21.65 -12.93
C THR A 51 12.86 21.08 -14.33
N SER A 52 11.79 21.19 -15.11
CA SER A 52 11.58 20.65 -16.44
C SER A 52 12.57 21.25 -17.46
N SER A 53 13.86 21.11 -17.20
CA SER A 53 15.01 21.63 -17.93
C SER A 53 15.32 20.78 -19.17
N GLY A 54 14.28 20.24 -19.80
CA GLY A 54 14.38 19.40 -20.97
C GLY A 54 13.01 19.17 -21.57
N ASN A 55 12.37 20.24 -22.06
CA ASN A 55 11.23 20.16 -22.98
C ASN A 55 10.10 19.16 -22.61
N SER A 56 9.80 18.94 -21.32
CA SER A 56 8.79 17.97 -20.90
C SER A 56 7.45 18.66 -20.62
N SER A 57 6.82 19.20 -21.67
CA SER A 57 5.44 19.70 -21.65
C SER A 57 4.38 18.59 -21.75
N ALA A 58 4.78 17.31 -21.71
CA ALA A 58 3.87 16.18 -21.83
C ALA A 58 3.24 15.82 -20.48
N ILE A 59 1.92 15.64 -20.48
CA ILE A 59 1.16 15.13 -19.33
C ILE A 59 1.59 13.67 -19.09
N PRO A 60 2.02 13.28 -17.87
CA PRO A 60 2.53 11.94 -17.62
C PRO A 60 1.43 10.88 -17.74
N ARG A 61 1.79 9.68 -18.22
CA ARG A 61 0.89 8.53 -18.35
C ARG A 61 1.25 7.42 -17.36
N ILE A 62 0.23 6.93 -16.67
CA ILE A 62 0.31 5.85 -15.69
C ILE A 62 -0.43 4.63 -16.25
N LEU A 63 0.29 3.53 -16.48
CA LEU A 63 -0.29 2.26 -16.88
C LEU A 63 -0.62 1.43 -15.64
N LEU A 64 -1.89 1.05 -15.50
CA LEU A 64 -2.34 0.08 -14.51
C LEU A 64 -2.17 -1.33 -15.11
N TRP A 65 -1.12 -2.03 -14.72
CA TRP A 65 -0.76 -3.32 -15.33
C TRP A 65 -1.71 -4.44 -14.90
N THR A 66 -2.08 -4.44 -13.62
CA THR A 66 -2.98 -5.41 -13.01
C THR A 66 -4.33 -4.78 -12.71
N ASN A 67 -5.36 -5.60 -12.56
CA ASN A 67 -6.61 -5.16 -11.94
C ASN A 67 -6.41 -4.86 -10.45
N PHE A 68 -7.44 -4.31 -9.83
CA PHE A 68 -7.53 -3.98 -8.42
C PHE A 68 -8.70 -4.77 -7.82
N TYR A 69 -8.39 -5.86 -7.10
CA TYR A 69 -9.37 -6.76 -6.49
C TYR A 69 -10.36 -7.31 -7.54
N ALA A 70 -9.83 -7.87 -8.63
CA ALA A 70 -10.60 -8.35 -9.79
C ALA A 70 -11.44 -7.30 -10.55
N SER A 71 -11.36 -6.02 -10.18
CA SER A 71 -12.05 -4.91 -10.86
C SER A 71 -11.06 -3.93 -11.48
N ARG A 72 -11.47 -3.20 -12.51
CA ARG A 72 -10.70 -2.06 -12.98
C ARG A 72 -11.01 -0.86 -12.12
N MET A 73 -9.98 -0.38 -11.42
CA MET A 73 -10.00 0.90 -10.75
C MET A 73 -10.45 1.99 -11.73
N LEU A 74 -11.27 2.93 -11.24
CA LEU A 74 -11.81 4.06 -12.02
C LEU A 74 -12.82 3.69 -13.13
N GLY A 75 -13.21 2.41 -13.24
CA GLY A 75 -14.20 1.97 -14.24
C GLY A 75 -13.70 2.02 -15.68
N LEU A 76 -12.39 2.15 -15.88
CA LEU A 76 -11.78 2.31 -17.20
C LEU A 76 -11.86 1.02 -18.02
N SER A 77 -12.05 1.10 -19.33
CA SER A 77 -11.86 -0.02 -20.27
C SER A 77 -10.36 -0.28 -20.54
N PRO A 78 -9.96 -1.44 -21.11
CA PRO A 78 -8.58 -1.69 -21.49
C PRO A 78 -8.05 -0.77 -22.57
N GLU A 79 -8.92 -0.16 -23.35
CA GLU A 79 -8.56 0.71 -24.48
C GLU A 79 -8.52 2.18 -24.06
N GLU A 80 -9.15 2.54 -22.94
CA GLU A 80 -9.26 3.91 -22.46
C GLU A 80 -7.91 4.44 -21.94
N ASP A 81 -7.63 5.70 -22.30
CA ASP A 81 -6.48 6.49 -21.86
C ASP A 81 -6.98 7.85 -21.36
N THR A 82 -7.37 7.88 -20.10
CA THR A 82 -8.22 8.94 -19.56
C THR A 82 -7.43 9.88 -18.68
N GLU A 83 -7.57 11.18 -18.89
CA GLU A 83 -7.07 12.19 -17.96
C GLU A 83 -7.94 12.18 -16.69
N ILE A 84 -7.32 12.06 -15.52
CA ILE A 84 -8.08 12.01 -14.27
C ILE A 84 -8.56 13.41 -13.87
N PRO A 85 -9.88 13.63 -13.77
CA PRO A 85 -10.41 14.92 -13.34
C PRO A 85 -10.11 15.17 -11.86
N ASN A 86 -9.97 16.44 -11.48
CA ASN A 86 -9.79 16.89 -10.09
C ASN A 86 -8.52 16.40 -9.38
N CYS A 87 -7.47 16.04 -10.12
CA CYS A 87 -6.14 15.81 -9.54
C CYS A 87 -5.31 17.10 -9.50
N HIS A 88 -4.56 17.32 -8.42
CA HIS A 88 -3.68 18.49 -8.26
C HIS A 88 -2.58 18.54 -9.35
N ARG A 89 -2.18 17.37 -9.88
CA ARG A 89 -1.34 17.23 -11.07
C ARG A 89 -2.10 16.43 -12.12
N ARG A 90 -2.12 16.96 -13.35
CA ARG A 90 -2.71 16.28 -14.50
C ARG A 90 -1.91 15.03 -14.84
N CYS A 91 -2.60 13.94 -15.13
CA CYS A 91 -2.03 12.69 -15.60
C CYS A 91 -3.06 11.90 -16.41
N HIS A 92 -2.58 11.09 -17.35
CA HIS A 92 -3.38 10.07 -18.01
C HIS A 92 -3.24 8.73 -17.27
N VAL A 93 -4.33 7.99 -17.18
CA VAL A 93 -4.36 6.64 -16.62
C VAL A 93 -5.00 5.70 -17.63
N THR A 94 -4.39 4.53 -17.80
CA THR A 94 -4.85 3.54 -18.77
C THR A 94 -4.60 2.12 -18.27
N TYR A 95 -5.40 1.17 -18.75
CA TYR A 95 -5.13 -0.28 -18.67
C TYR A 95 -4.52 -0.85 -19.96
N ASN A 96 -4.31 0.00 -20.98
CA ASN A 96 -3.86 -0.43 -22.29
C ASN A 96 -2.37 -0.81 -22.27
N ARG A 97 -2.08 -2.11 -22.14
CA ARG A 97 -0.72 -2.63 -22.07
C ARG A 97 0.11 -2.35 -23.34
N ASN A 98 -0.52 -2.04 -24.47
CA ASN A 98 0.20 -1.63 -25.68
C ASN A 98 0.92 -0.28 -25.49
N LEU A 99 0.49 0.53 -24.52
CA LEU A 99 1.12 1.80 -24.16
C LEU A 99 2.28 1.64 -23.18
N LEU A 100 2.70 0.41 -22.84
CA LEU A 100 3.82 0.15 -21.93
C LEU A 100 5.08 0.95 -22.26
N SER A 101 5.44 1.08 -23.54
CA SER A 101 6.66 1.80 -23.94
C SER A 101 6.56 3.33 -23.82
N SER A 102 5.33 3.86 -23.82
CA SER A 102 5.03 5.30 -23.78
C SER A 102 4.45 5.76 -22.44
N SER A 103 4.36 4.86 -21.46
CA SER A 103 3.96 5.18 -20.08
C SER A 103 5.16 5.59 -19.23
N ASP A 104 5.03 6.69 -18.49
CA ASP A 104 6.05 7.17 -17.55
C ASP A 104 6.11 6.31 -16.28
N ALA A 105 4.98 5.73 -15.89
CA ALA A 105 4.89 4.82 -14.76
C ALA A 105 4.01 3.60 -15.06
N VAL A 106 4.35 2.48 -14.42
CA VAL A 106 3.58 1.24 -14.44
C VAL A 106 3.26 0.87 -12.99
N VAL A 107 1.98 0.69 -12.69
CA VAL A 107 1.49 0.36 -11.36
C VAL A 107 1.04 -1.09 -11.34
N PHE A 108 1.49 -1.80 -10.31
CA PHE A 108 1.09 -3.17 -10.03
C PHE A 108 0.38 -3.19 -8.69
N HIS A 109 -0.88 -3.64 -8.69
CA HIS A 109 -1.56 -3.98 -7.46
C HIS A 109 -1.01 -5.29 -6.93
N SER A 110 -0.50 -5.23 -5.70
CA SER A 110 0.27 -6.30 -5.09
C SER A 110 -0.46 -7.64 -5.02
N ARG A 111 -1.77 -7.64 -4.71
CA ARG A 111 -2.59 -8.87 -4.60
C ARG A 111 -2.89 -9.52 -5.95
N ASP A 112 -2.93 -8.76 -7.03
CA ASP A 112 -3.29 -9.25 -8.38
C ASP A 112 -2.05 -9.45 -9.27
N MET A 113 -0.84 -9.34 -8.71
CA MET A 113 0.40 -9.53 -9.44
C MET A 113 0.61 -11.01 -9.79
N ASN A 114 0.96 -11.27 -11.05
CA ASN A 114 1.33 -12.59 -11.54
C ASN A 114 2.71 -12.51 -12.21
N LEU A 115 3.69 -13.23 -11.67
CA LEU A 115 5.08 -13.21 -12.15
C LEU A 115 5.22 -13.70 -13.60
N VAL A 116 4.32 -14.57 -14.07
CA VAL A 116 4.30 -15.06 -15.46
C VAL A 116 3.74 -13.99 -16.42
N ASP A 117 2.95 -13.05 -15.91
CA ASP A 117 2.35 -11.95 -16.65
C ASP A 117 3.03 -10.62 -16.30
N MET A 118 4.36 -10.60 -16.28
CA MET A 118 5.13 -9.37 -16.07
C MET A 118 5.56 -8.74 -17.39
N PRO A 119 5.70 -7.39 -17.46
CA PRO A 119 6.19 -6.74 -18.66
C PRO A 119 7.61 -7.23 -18.98
N SER A 120 7.83 -7.63 -20.23
CA SER A 120 9.12 -8.19 -20.67
C SER A 120 10.25 -7.16 -20.74
N ARG A 121 9.90 -5.86 -20.74
CA ARG A 121 10.86 -4.75 -20.85
C ARG A 121 10.43 -3.59 -19.97
N ARG A 122 11.42 -2.89 -19.44
CA ARG A 122 11.26 -1.65 -18.69
C ARG A 122 12.12 -0.57 -19.35
N ALA A 123 11.52 0.56 -19.69
CA ALA A 123 12.30 1.70 -20.15
C ALA A 123 13.12 2.28 -18.97
N PRO A 124 14.37 2.75 -19.18
CA PRO A 124 15.24 3.21 -18.09
C PRO A 124 14.63 4.29 -17.19
N GLU A 125 13.86 5.21 -17.77
CA GLU A 125 13.21 6.31 -17.04
C GLU A 125 11.87 5.91 -16.42
N GLN A 126 11.26 4.81 -16.87
CA GLN A 126 9.94 4.36 -16.44
C GLN A 126 9.95 3.91 -14.98
N LYS A 127 9.01 4.45 -14.20
CA LYS A 127 8.85 4.12 -12.79
C LYS A 127 7.94 2.91 -12.63
N TRP A 128 8.37 1.91 -11.88
CA TRP A 128 7.53 0.77 -11.54
C TRP A 128 7.10 0.92 -10.08
N VAL A 129 5.80 0.94 -9.87
CA VAL A 129 5.18 1.21 -8.57
C VAL A 129 4.49 -0.05 -8.10
N PHE A 130 4.98 -0.58 -6.98
CA PHE A 130 4.29 -1.63 -6.24
C PHE A 130 3.29 -0.98 -5.29
N TRP A 131 2.00 -1.25 -5.48
CA TRP A 131 0.93 -0.62 -4.70
C TRP A 131 0.18 -1.67 -3.88
N CYS A 132 0.12 -1.44 -2.57
CA CYS A 132 -0.48 -2.35 -1.59
C CYS A 132 -1.27 -1.53 -0.56
N MET A 133 -2.54 -1.89 -0.33
CA MET A 133 -3.36 -1.36 0.77
C MET A 133 -3.65 -2.39 1.87
N GLU A 134 -3.00 -3.55 1.82
CA GLU A 134 -3.17 -4.58 2.84
C GLU A 134 -2.38 -4.19 4.10
N PRO A 135 -2.94 -4.34 5.32
CA PRO A 135 -2.19 -4.13 6.55
C PRO A 135 -1.13 -5.25 6.72
N PRO A 136 -0.09 -5.04 7.57
CA PRO A 136 1.02 -5.99 7.71
C PRO A 136 0.65 -7.49 7.81
N PRO A 137 -0.38 -7.91 8.59
CA PRO A 137 -0.74 -9.34 8.66
C PRO A 137 -1.30 -9.91 7.34
N TYR A 138 -1.79 -9.07 6.44
CA TYR A 138 -2.33 -9.47 5.13
C TYR A 138 -1.42 -9.05 3.96
N SER A 139 -0.24 -8.48 4.25
CA SER A 139 0.78 -8.16 3.24
C SER A 139 1.72 -9.33 2.93
N PHE A 140 1.46 -10.55 3.45
CA PHE A 140 2.29 -11.71 3.15
C PHE A 140 2.05 -12.16 1.70
N TYR A 141 3.05 -11.94 0.85
CA TYR A 141 3.06 -12.46 -0.52
C TYR A 141 4.04 -13.63 -0.59
N GLY A 142 3.53 -14.85 -0.72
CA GLY A 142 4.37 -16.02 -1.05
C GLY A 142 5.08 -15.92 -2.43
N GLY A 143 4.83 -14.84 -3.19
CA GLY A 143 5.56 -14.51 -4.41
C GLY A 143 6.93 -13.88 -4.20
N PHE A 144 7.25 -13.34 -3.02
CA PHE A 144 8.59 -12.80 -2.72
C PHE A 144 9.60 -13.89 -2.32
N ASP A 145 9.15 -15.10 -2.01
CA ASP A 145 10.06 -16.25 -1.78
C ASP A 145 10.93 -16.53 -3.01
N PHE A 146 10.50 -16.10 -4.21
CA PHE A 146 11.25 -16.23 -5.46
C PHE A 146 12.19 -15.05 -5.77
N ILE A 147 12.17 -13.97 -4.98
CA ILE A 147 13.00 -12.77 -5.19
C ILE A 147 14.27 -12.79 -4.33
N VAL A 148 14.36 -13.72 -3.37
CA VAL A 148 15.55 -13.93 -2.52
C VAL A 148 16.36 -15.19 -2.93
N GLY A 149 16.17 -15.67 -4.17
CA GLY A 149 16.93 -16.77 -4.76
C GLY A 149 18.20 -16.32 -5.45
#